data_AF-A0A5E4D9J7-F1
#
_entry.id   AF-A0A5E4D9J7-F1
#
_cell.length_a   1.000
_cell.length_b   1.000
_cell.length_c   1.000
_cell.angle_alpha   90.00
_cell.angle_beta   90.00
_cell.angle_gamma   90.00
#
_symmetry.space_group_name_H-M   'P 1'
#
loop_
_entity.id
_entity.type
_entity.pdbx_description
1 polymer ?
#
loop_
_entity_poly.entity_id
_entity_poly.type
_entity_poly.pdbx_seq_one_letter_code
_entity_poly.pdbx_strand_id
1 'polypeptide(L)'
;LKELVSSHLMQTSSFHNHSWVHQGSGWLGELQTHRWNSSSNTIVYLYPWSRGNFSNNELMDLEKFFHVYFSDHQEFYIFQLMFK
;
A
#
# COMPACT_ATOMS: atom_id res chain seq x y z
N LEU A 1 9.85 -21.11 22.01
CA LEU A 1 9.57 -19.66 21.92
C LEU A 1 8.92 -19.39 20.58
N LYS A 2 7.81 -18.64 20.55
CA LYS A 2 7.26 -18.12 19.29
C LYS A 2 8.10 -16.90 18.94
N GLU A 3 8.81 -16.93 17.82
CA GLU A 3 9.58 -15.78 17.36
C GLU A 3 8.60 -14.64 17.01
N LEU A 4 8.78 -13.47 17.63
CA LEU A 4 7.98 -12.30 17.33
C LEU A 4 8.51 -11.68 16.05
N VAL A 5 7.93 -12.10 14.92
CA VAL A 5 8.22 -11.48 13.63
C VAL A 5 7.40 -10.20 13.49
N SER A 6 8.08 -9.07 13.30
CA SER A 6 7.43 -7.78 13.10
C SER A 6 6.77 -7.70 11.72
N SER A 7 5.67 -6.97 11.63
CA SER A 7 5.00 -6.67 10.36
C SER A 7 5.13 -5.17 10.07
N HIS A 8 5.53 -4.82 8.86
CA HIS A 8 5.74 -3.43 8.45
C HIS A 8 5.08 -3.15 7.09
N LEU A 9 4.47 -1.98 6.97
CA LEU A 9 3.98 -1.44 5.70
C LEU A 9 4.86 -0.24 5.33
N MET A 10 5.34 -0.21 4.10
CA MET A 10 6.13 0.88 3.57
C MET A 10 5.44 1.45 2.33
N GLN A 11 5.29 2.77 2.30
CA GLN A 11 4.82 3.52 1.16
C GLN A 11 5.93 4.48 0.71
N THR A 12 6.09 4.59 -0.60
CA THR A 12 6.93 5.61 -1.22
C THR A 12 6.08 6.37 -2.22
N SER A 13 6.06 7.69 -2.08
CA SER A 13 5.35 8.59 -2.99
C SER A 13 6.36 9.53 -3.65
N SER A 14 6.28 9.66 -4.97
CA SER A 14 7.06 10.62 -5.75
C SER A 14 6.10 11.58 -6.45
N PHE A 15 6.36 12.86 -6.30
CA PHE A 15 5.54 13.94 -6.85
C PHE A 15 6.38 14.67 -7.91
N HIS A 16 5.92 14.66 -9.16
CA HIS A 16 6.59 15.35 -10.26
C HIS A 16 5.59 16.28 -10.93
N ASN A 17 5.65 17.58 -10.60
CA ASN A 17 4.63 18.57 -11.00
C ASN A 17 3.23 18.01 -10.71
N HIS A 18 2.27 18.16 -11.64
CA HIS A 18 0.89 17.66 -11.52
C HIS A 18 0.72 16.13 -11.63
N SER A 19 1.82 15.38 -11.64
CA SER A 19 1.79 13.92 -11.70
C SER A 19 2.34 13.31 -10.41
N TRP A 20 1.79 12.17 -10.04
CA TRP A 20 2.15 11.46 -8.82
C TRP A 20 2.27 9.97 -9.11
N VAL A 21 3.34 9.38 -8.57
CA VAL A 21 3.58 7.94 -8.62
C VAL A 21 3.78 7.46 -7.19
N HIS A 22 3.11 6.38 -6.83
CA HIS A 22 3.32 5.75 -5.55
C HIS A 22 3.55 4.25 -5.68
N GLN A 23 4.26 3.74 -4.69
CA GLN A 23 4.51 2.33 -4.48
C GLN A 23 4.24 1.99 -3.03
N GLY A 24 3.71 0.80 -2.81
CA GLY A 24 3.42 0.25 -1.50
C GLY A 24 4.00 -1.16 -1.38
N SER A 25 4.47 -1.51 -0.19
CA SER A 25 4.97 -2.85 0.12
C SER A 25 4.65 -3.26 1.55
N GLY A 26 4.36 -4.54 1.74
CA GLY A 26 4.17 -5.15 3.05
C GLY A 26 5.26 -6.17 3.32
N TRP A 27 5.78 -6.16 4.54
CA TRP A 27 6.93 -6.94 4.98
C TRP A 27 6.59 -7.69 6.26
N LEU A 28 7.07 -8.93 6.35
CA LEU A 28 7.03 -9.77 7.55
C LEU A 28 8.48 -10.10 7.92
N GLY A 29 9.01 -9.40 8.91
CA GLY A 29 10.45 -9.32 9.15
C GLY A 29 11.16 -8.72 7.94
N GLU A 30 12.17 -9.42 7.43
CA GLU A 30 12.93 -9.02 6.23
C GLU A 30 12.28 -9.49 4.92
N LEU A 31 11.17 -10.24 4.99
CA LEU A 31 10.53 -10.82 3.81
C LEU A 31 9.39 -9.94 3.30
N GLN A 32 9.54 -9.42 2.08
CA GLN A 32 8.45 -8.74 1.39
C GLN A 32 7.35 -9.74 1.03
N THR A 33 6.13 -9.52 1.51
CA THR A 33 4.98 -10.42 1.29
C THR A 33 3.93 -9.82 0.36
N HIS A 34 3.86 -8.49 0.33
CA HIS A 34 2.86 -7.75 -0.44
C HIS A 34 3.50 -6.65 -1.26
N ARG A 35 2.89 -6.36 -2.41
CA ARG A 35 3.12 -5.14 -3.21
C ARG A 35 1.79 -4.49 -3.52
N TRP A 36 1.81 -3.17 -3.70
CA TRP A 36 0.67 -2.43 -4.22
C TRP A 36 0.84 -2.21 -5.71
N ASN A 37 -0.18 -2.58 -6.49
CA ASN A 37 -0.26 -2.19 -7.89
C ASN A 37 -1.09 -0.90 -8.01
N SER A 38 -0.41 0.23 -8.21
CA SER A 38 -1.04 1.53 -8.36
C SER A 38 -1.85 1.69 -9.65
N SER A 39 -1.58 0.90 -10.69
CA SER A 39 -2.38 0.97 -11.93
C SER A 39 -3.75 0.32 -11.78
N SER A 40 -3.84 -0.75 -10.99
CA SER A 40 -5.10 -1.49 -10.76
C SER A 40 -5.75 -1.21 -9.42
N ASN A 41 -5.08 -0.47 -8.53
CA ASN A 41 -5.50 -0.27 -7.13
C ASN A 41 -5.75 -1.57 -6.37
N THR A 42 -4.87 -2.54 -6.56
CA THR A 42 -5.00 -3.87 -5.94
C THR A 42 -3.72 -4.29 -5.23
N ILE A 43 -3.90 -5.19 -4.26
CA ILE A 43 -2.80 -5.84 -3.55
C ILE A 43 -2.30 -7.01 -4.40
N VAL A 44 -0.98 -7.06 -4.59
CA VAL A 44 -0.28 -8.19 -5.20
C VAL A 44 0.36 -9.01 -4.09
N TYR A 45 -0.11 -10.25 -3.94
CA TYR A 45 0.44 -11.23 -3.00
C TYR A 45 1.65 -11.91 -3.61
N LEU A 46 2.81 -11.83 -2.95
CA LEU A 46 4.05 -12.43 -3.46
C LEU A 46 4.17 -13.91 -3.12
N TYR A 47 3.47 -14.39 -2.09
CA TYR A 47 3.43 -15.79 -1.72
C TYR A 47 2.00 -16.29 -1.51
N PRO A 48 1.71 -17.59 -1.71
CA PRO A 48 0.38 -18.16 -1.53
C PRO A 48 -0.21 -17.92 -0.12
N TRP A 49 0.65 -17.88 0.90
CA TRP A 49 0.26 -17.66 2.29
C TRP A 49 0.22 -16.17 2.69
N SER A 50 0.71 -15.24 1.85
CA SER A 50 0.74 -13.81 2.20
C SER A 50 -0.66 -13.24 2.37
N ARG A 51 -1.65 -13.80 1.67
CA ARG A 51 -3.07 -13.51 1.87
C ARG A 51 -3.55 -13.76 3.31
N GLY A 52 -2.88 -14.63 4.07
CA GLY A 52 -3.29 -14.97 5.42
C GLY A 52 -4.70 -15.57 5.47
N ASN A 53 -5.42 -15.33 6.56
CA ASN A 53 -6.76 -15.86 6.78
C ASN A 53 -7.88 -14.88 6.39
N PHE A 54 -7.60 -13.90 5.54
CA PHE A 54 -8.60 -12.92 5.11
C PHE A 54 -9.55 -13.51 4.06
N SER A 55 -10.85 -13.27 4.27
CA SER A 55 -11.90 -13.52 3.30
C SER A 55 -11.77 -12.60 2.08
N ASN A 56 -12.42 -12.94 0.96
CA ASN A 56 -12.38 -12.06 -0.22
C ASN A 56 -12.99 -10.68 0.06
N ASN A 57 -14.05 -10.61 0.87
CA ASN A 57 -14.73 -9.36 1.18
C ASN A 57 -13.84 -8.44 2.03
N GLU A 58 -13.17 -8.98 3.05
CA GLU A 58 -12.22 -8.20 3.87
C GLU A 58 -11.07 -7.64 3.02
N LEU A 59 -10.60 -8.40 2.03
CA LEU A 59 -9.55 -7.94 1.12
C LEU A 59 -10.04 -6.85 0.18
N MET A 60 -11.26 -6.98 -0.36
CA MET A 60 -11.88 -5.94 -1.17
C MET A 60 -12.07 -4.64 -0.39
N ASP A 61 -12.52 -4.73 0.87
CA ASP A 61 -12.68 -3.57 1.73
C ASP A 61 -11.32 -2.91 2.04
N LEU A 62 -10.28 -3.72 2.23
CA LEU A 62 -8.92 -3.23 2.43
C LEU A 62 -8.35 -2.52 1.19
N GLU A 63 -8.56 -3.08 0.00
CA GLU A 63 -8.17 -2.43 -1.26
C GLU A 63 -8.91 -1.10 -1.46
N LYS A 64 -10.22 -1.06 -1.16
CA LYS A 64 -11.02 0.16 -1.22
C LYS A 64 -10.52 1.20 -0.22
N PHE A 65 -10.19 0.78 1.01
CA PHE A 65 -9.61 1.66 2.02
C PHE A 65 -8.29 2.28 1.54
N PHE A 66 -7.37 1.46 1.02
CA PHE A 66 -6.10 1.95 0.51
C PHE A 66 -6.28 2.88 -0.69
N HIS A 67 -7.21 2.58 -1.60
CA HIS A 67 -7.50 3.44 -2.75
C HIS A 67 -7.94 4.85 -2.33
N VAL A 68 -8.86 4.94 -1.36
CA VAL A 68 -9.31 6.23 -0.80
C VAL A 68 -8.15 6.94 -0.10
N TYR A 69 -7.45 6.23 0.80
CA TYR A 69 -6.30 6.76 1.54
C TYR A 69 -5.23 7.38 0.60
N PHE A 70 -4.90 6.67 -0.46
CA PHE A 70 -3.91 7.10 -1.46
C PHE A 70 -4.38 8.32 -2.26
N SER A 71 -5.65 8.36 -2.64
CA SER A 71 -6.24 9.49 -3.37
C SER A 71 -6.29 10.76 -2.50
N ASP A 72 -6.74 10.63 -1.25
CA ASP A 72 -6.81 11.74 -0.30
C ASP A 72 -5.40 12.27 0.03
N HIS A 73 -4.43 11.37 0.22
CA HIS A 73 -3.04 11.75 0.43
C HIS A 73 -2.47 12.48 -0.79
N GLN A 74 -2.75 11.99 -2.00
CA GLN A 74 -2.31 12.65 -3.23
C GLN A 74 -2.85 14.09 -3.30
N GLU A 75 -4.15 14.30 -3.12
CA GLU A 75 -4.77 15.62 -3.19
C GLU A 75 -4.15 16.58 -2.16
N PHE A 76 -3.99 16.12 -0.92
CA PHE A 76 -3.38 16.90 0.16
C PHE A 76 -1.96 17.35 -0.18
N TYR A 77 -1.09 16.44 -0.63
CA TYR A 77 0.31 16.77 -0.94
C TYR A 77 0.45 17.61 -2.21
N ILE A 78 -0.38 17.37 -3.23
CA ILE A 78 -0.44 18.20 -4.43
C ILE A 78 -0.79 19.64 -4.04
N PHE A 79 -1.80 19.83 -3.20
CA PHE A 79 -2.20 21.15 -2.74
C PHE A 79 -1.07 21.86 -1.97
N GLN A 80 -0.40 21.16 -1.05
CA GLN A 80 0.64 21.74 -0.20
C GLN A 80 1.97 22.00 -0.92
N LEU A 81 2.39 21.11 -1.81
CA LEU A 81 3.73 21.16 -2.42
C LEU A 81 3.78 21.96 -3.73
N MET A 82 2.67 22.05 -4.47
CA MET A 82 2.66 22.71 -5.78
C MET A 82 2.10 24.13 -5.79
N PHE A 83 1.32 24.52 -4.78
CA PHE A 83 0.72 25.86 -4.70
C PHE A 83 1.39 26.77 -3.67
N LYS A 84 2.69 26.57 -3.42
CA LYS A 84 3.52 27.48 -2.62
C LYS A 84 4.21 28.51 -3.50
#